data_AF-A0A846TZQ4-F1
#
_entry.id   AF-A0A846TZQ4-F1
#
_cell.length_a   1.000
_cell.length_b   1.000
_cell.length_c   1.000
_cell.angle_alpha   90.00
_cell.angle_beta   90.00
_cell.angle_gamma   90.00
#
_symmetry.space_group_name_H-M   'P 1'
#
loop_
_entity.id
_entity.type
_entity.pdbx_description
1 polymer ?
#
loop_
_entity_poly.entity_id
_entity_poly.type
_entity_poly.pdbx_seq_one_letter_code
_entity_poly.pdbx_strand_id
1 'polypeptide(L)'
;GPNWNPQWPREARARWGDSAQWTEYAERAAARTTQDWEAISISVRELEADLGTAVRKGLAPRSTEAMQLAERHRASIDTYFTCTYDRHVLLGRMYVADDAFRCHYDDIAPGLSTWLTIAIKENARHHGIDPDQATWGDLGKMTNGPLNWPCSDAKTGT
;
A
#
# COMPACT_ATOMS: atom_id res chain seq x y z
N GLY A 1 17.06 -1.50 6.24
CA GLY A 1 17.42 -2.73 5.50
C GLY A 1 18.22 -2.37 4.25
N PRO A 2 18.86 -3.32 3.56
CA PRO A 2 19.78 -3.05 2.45
C PRO A 2 19.14 -2.34 1.23
N ASN A 3 17.80 -2.31 1.15
CA ASN A 3 17.06 -1.59 0.10
C ASN A 3 16.43 -0.28 0.60
N TRP A 4 16.77 0.20 1.80
CA TRP A 4 16.25 1.45 2.34
C TRP A 4 16.99 2.65 1.75
N ASN A 5 16.28 3.49 0.99
CA ASN A 5 16.83 4.73 0.48
C ASN A 5 16.45 5.92 1.39
N PRO A 6 17.43 6.64 1.97
CA PRO A 6 17.18 7.82 2.80
C PRO A 6 16.53 9.01 2.07
N GLN A 7 16.45 8.98 0.73
CA GLN A 7 15.77 10.01 -0.05
C GLN A 7 14.24 9.88 0.00
N TRP A 8 13.72 8.66 0.21
CA TRP A 8 12.29 8.38 0.23
C TRP A 8 11.47 9.21 1.21
N PRO A 9 11.87 9.37 2.48
CA PRO A 9 11.11 10.18 3.42
C PRO A 9 11.11 11.67 3.01
N ARG A 10 12.14 12.15 2.31
CA ARG A 10 12.20 13.55 1.83
C ARG A 10 11.30 13.78 0.63
N GLU A 11 11.25 12.86 -0.32
CA GLU A 11 10.35 12.93 -1.48
C GLU A 11 8.89 12.78 -1.05
N ALA A 12 8.63 11.86 -0.11
CA ALA A 12 7.32 11.71 0.52
C ALA A 12 6.90 12.99 1.26
N ARG A 13 7.81 13.60 2.04
CA ARG A 13 7.56 14.90 2.70
C ARG A 13 7.34 16.04 1.71
N ALA A 14 8.09 16.11 0.62
CA ALA A 14 7.92 17.17 -0.38
C ALA A 14 6.55 17.12 -1.06
N ARG A 15 5.92 15.94 -1.10
CA ARG A 15 4.67 15.70 -1.82
C ARG A 15 3.44 15.65 -0.91
N TRP A 16 3.61 15.16 0.31
CA TRP A 16 2.52 14.96 1.27
C TRP A 16 2.72 15.71 2.58
N GLY A 17 3.81 16.47 2.72
CA GLY A 17 4.23 17.13 3.97
C GLY A 17 3.21 18.07 4.59
N ASP A 18 2.34 18.66 3.76
CA ASP A 18 1.27 19.57 4.19
C ASP A 18 -0.07 18.85 4.41
N SER A 19 -0.12 17.52 4.29
CA SER A 19 -1.33 16.74 4.54
C SER A 19 -1.47 16.37 6.01
N ALA A 20 -2.72 16.30 6.50
CA ALA A 20 -3.01 15.82 7.84
C ALA A 20 -2.48 14.39 8.09
N GLN A 21 -2.42 13.54 7.04
CA GLN A 21 -1.89 12.18 7.13
C GLN A 21 -0.37 12.18 7.37
N TRP A 22 0.36 13.16 6.82
CA TRP A 22 1.78 13.29 7.08
C TRP A 22 2.06 13.75 8.51
N THR A 23 1.25 14.68 9.03
CA THR A 23 1.31 15.08 10.45
C THR A 23 1.07 13.88 11.35
N GLU A 24 0.00 13.11 11.10
CA GLU A 24 -0.32 11.91 11.87
C GLU A 24 0.79 10.86 11.78
N TYR A 25 1.32 10.62 10.58
CA TYR A 25 2.47 9.74 10.39
C TYR A 25 3.68 10.20 11.21
N ALA A 26 4.01 11.50 11.16
CA ALA A 26 5.15 12.04 11.89
C ALA A 26 4.98 11.89 13.41
N GLU A 27 3.79 12.15 13.94
CA GLU A 27 3.47 11.97 15.36
C GLU A 27 3.59 10.51 15.78
N ARG A 28 2.94 9.58 15.05
CA ARG A 28 3.01 8.14 15.33
C ARG A 28 4.44 7.61 15.20
N ALA A 29 5.18 8.08 14.20
CA ALA A 29 6.57 7.68 13.98
C ALA A 29 7.50 8.15 15.09
N ALA A 30 7.31 9.37 15.61
CA ALA A 30 8.12 9.92 16.70
C ALA A 30 7.93 9.16 18.03
N ALA A 31 6.78 8.52 18.22
CA ALA A 31 6.49 7.73 19.42
C ALA A 31 7.04 6.29 19.38
N ARG A 32 7.56 5.82 18.24
CA ARG A 32 8.00 4.43 18.05
C ARG A 32 9.45 4.20 18.40
N THR A 33 9.70 3.09 19.08
CA THR A 33 11.03 2.55 19.31
C THR A 33 11.54 1.79 18.09
N THR A 34 12.84 1.48 18.08
CA THR A 34 13.44 0.60 17.07
C THR A 34 12.77 -0.78 17.03
N GLN A 35 12.41 -1.33 18.20
CA GLN A 35 11.72 -2.62 18.29
C GLN A 35 10.32 -2.57 17.68
N ASP A 36 9.59 -1.46 17.86
CA ASP A 36 8.28 -1.28 17.23
C ASP A 36 8.40 -1.27 15.70
N TRP A 37 9.42 -0.60 15.18
CA TRP A 37 9.69 -0.58 13.74
C TRP A 37 10.08 -1.95 13.18
N GLU A 38 10.83 -2.74 13.95
CA GLU A 38 11.18 -4.11 13.59
C GLU A 38 9.94 -5.00 13.55
N ALA A 39 9.07 -4.92 14.55
CA ALA A 39 7.81 -5.67 14.61
C ALA A 39 6.89 -5.32 13.43
N ILE A 40 6.74 -4.03 13.13
CA ILE A 40 5.96 -3.56 11.95
C ILE A 40 6.56 -4.12 10.66
N SER A 41 7.88 -4.07 10.51
CA SER A 41 8.57 -4.57 9.31
C SER A 41 8.37 -6.07 9.11
N ILE A 42 8.38 -6.86 10.19
CA ILE A 42 8.11 -8.30 10.15
C ILE A 42 6.66 -8.55 9.71
N SER A 43 5.70 -7.87 10.34
CA SER A 43 4.28 -8.03 10.03
C SER A 43 3.95 -7.67 8.57
N VAL A 44 4.57 -6.61 8.02
CA VAL A 44 4.41 -6.24 6.61
C VAL A 44 4.96 -7.33 5.68
N ARG A 45 6.13 -7.89 5.98
CA ARG A 45 6.74 -8.96 5.16
C ARG A 45 5.89 -10.24 5.18
N GLU A 46 5.35 -10.61 6.33
CA GLU A 46 4.45 -11.77 6.45
C GLU A 46 3.17 -11.56 5.63
N LEU A 47 2.57 -10.37 5.70
CA LEU A 47 1.43 -10.02 4.88
C LEU A 47 1.75 -10.06 3.38
N GLU A 48 2.88 -9.51 2.95
CA GLU A 48 3.31 -9.54 1.54
C GLU A 48 3.52 -10.98 1.04
N ALA A 49 4.09 -11.85 1.88
CA ALA A 49 4.25 -13.27 1.56
C ALA A 49 2.90 -14.00 1.41
N ASP A 50 1.93 -13.69 2.27
CA ASP A 50 0.57 -14.24 2.21
C ASP A 50 -0.17 -13.76 0.94
N LEU A 51 -0.06 -12.48 0.61
CA LEU A 51 -0.61 -11.88 -0.61
C LEU A 51 -0.05 -12.57 -1.86
N GLY A 52 1.28 -12.71 -1.95
CA GLY A 52 1.91 -13.42 -3.06
C GLY A 52 1.47 -14.88 -3.14
N THR A 53 1.27 -15.54 -2.00
CA THR A 53 0.81 -16.93 -1.95
C THR A 53 -0.63 -17.07 -2.43
N ALA A 54 -1.52 -16.14 -2.09
CA ALA A 54 -2.89 -16.11 -2.58
C ALA A 54 -2.94 -16.02 -4.11
N VAL A 55 -2.16 -15.11 -4.70
CA VAL A 55 -2.07 -14.94 -6.17
C VAL A 55 -1.52 -16.20 -6.84
N ARG A 56 -0.41 -16.77 -6.33
CA ARG A 56 0.18 -18.00 -6.89
C ARG A 56 -0.76 -19.20 -6.83
N LYS A 57 -1.65 -19.26 -5.84
CA LYS A 57 -2.69 -20.29 -5.71
C LYS A 57 -3.91 -20.04 -6.60
N GLY A 58 -3.96 -18.92 -7.33
CA GLY A 58 -5.11 -18.56 -8.15
C GLY A 58 -6.35 -18.19 -7.34
N LEU A 59 -6.18 -17.68 -6.11
CA LEU A 59 -7.30 -17.25 -5.29
C LEU A 59 -8.08 -16.17 -6.02
N ALA A 60 -9.41 -16.28 -6.08
CA ALA A 60 -10.24 -15.30 -6.76
C ALA A 60 -10.16 -13.94 -6.03
N PRO A 61 -9.85 -12.82 -6.71
CA PRO A 61 -9.64 -11.53 -6.06
C PRO A 61 -10.89 -10.91 -5.43
N ARG A 62 -12.08 -11.49 -5.67
CA ARG A 62 -13.35 -11.08 -5.07
C ARG A 62 -13.86 -12.07 -4.01
N SER A 63 -13.03 -13.05 -3.61
CA SER A 63 -13.42 -14.02 -2.59
C SER A 63 -13.39 -13.41 -1.19
N THR A 64 -14.05 -14.06 -0.24
CA THR A 64 -14.01 -13.67 1.17
C THR A 64 -12.57 -13.65 1.72
N GLU A 65 -11.77 -14.64 1.36
CA GLU A 65 -10.35 -14.74 1.75
C GLU A 65 -9.52 -13.60 1.15
N ALA A 66 -9.82 -13.18 -0.09
CA ALA A 66 -9.17 -12.02 -0.70
C ALA A 66 -9.52 -10.72 0.02
N MET A 67 -10.79 -10.55 0.42
CA MET A 67 -11.21 -9.40 1.24
C MET A 67 -10.54 -9.39 2.62
N GLN A 68 -10.36 -10.54 3.27
CA GLN A 68 -9.63 -10.63 4.53
C GLN A 68 -8.17 -10.20 4.39
N LEU A 69 -7.51 -10.58 3.29
CA LEU A 69 -6.15 -10.13 2.98
C LEU A 69 -6.11 -8.62 2.68
N ALA A 70 -7.11 -8.10 1.97
CA ALA A 70 -7.24 -6.65 1.76
C ALA A 70 -7.44 -5.91 3.10
N GLU A 71 -8.25 -6.44 4.02
CA GLU A 71 -8.46 -5.82 5.33
C GLU A 71 -7.18 -5.83 6.19
N ARG A 72 -6.42 -6.94 6.19
CA ARG A 72 -5.09 -6.99 6.81
C ARG A 72 -4.13 -5.96 6.22
N HIS A 73 -4.21 -5.75 4.90
CA HIS A 73 -3.41 -4.74 4.21
C HIS A 73 -3.85 -3.31 4.54
N ARG A 74 -5.15 -3.05 4.69
CA ARG A 74 -5.65 -1.76 5.19
C ARG A 74 -5.10 -1.49 6.59
N ALA A 75 -5.18 -2.48 7.48
CA ALA A 75 -4.71 -2.38 8.86
C ALA A 75 -3.19 -2.18 8.95
N SER A 76 -2.40 -2.80 8.07
CA SER A 76 -0.95 -2.57 8.05
C SER A 76 -0.60 -1.12 7.66
N ILE A 77 -1.32 -0.53 6.70
CA ILE A 77 -1.20 0.89 6.36
C ILE A 77 -1.70 1.77 7.50
N ASP A 78 -2.80 1.37 8.15
CA ASP A 78 -3.41 2.10 9.26
C ASP A 78 -2.45 2.30 10.42
N THR A 79 -1.42 1.44 10.56
CA THR A 79 -0.35 1.66 11.53
C THR A 79 0.35 3.01 11.29
N TYR A 80 0.60 3.40 10.04
CA TYR A 80 1.36 4.60 9.70
C TYR A 80 0.52 5.88 9.80
N PHE A 81 -0.72 5.86 9.32
CA PHE A 81 -1.69 6.96 9.39
C PHE A 81 -3.09 6.38 9.21
N THR A 82 -4.14 7.11 9.62
CA THR A 82 -5.51 6.61 9.53
C THR A 82 -5.89 6.26 8.09
N CYS A 83 -6.09 4.97 7.82
CA CYS A 83 -6.40 4.42 6.51
C CYS A 83 -7.86 3.97 6.46
N THR A 84 -8.76 4.87 6.07
CA THR A 84 -10.16 4.52 5.80
C THR A 84 -10.27 3.65 4.54
N TYR A 85 -11.42 3.00 4.36
CA TYR A 85 -11.71 2.23 3.14
C TYR A 85 -11.59 3.09 1.87
N ASP A 86 -12.08 4.33 1.88
CA ASP A 86 -11.89 5.26 0.75
C ASP A 86 -10.42 5.51 0.41
N ARG A 87 -9.59 5.79 1.43
CA ARG A 87 -8.14 6.00 1.23
C ARG A 87 -7.49 4.74 0.70
N HIS A 88 -7.87 3.58 1.21
CA HIS A 88 -7.35 2.30 0.76
C HIS A 88 -7.67 2.04 -0.71
N VAL A 89 -8.89 2.37 -1.16
CA VAL A 89 -9.26 2.33 -2.58
C VAL A 89 -8.40 3.26 -3.43
N LEU A 90 -8.16 4.49 -2.96
CA LEU A 90 -7.33 5.46 -3.67
C LEU A 90 -5.87 5.01 -3.78
N LEU A 91 -5.33 4.38 -2.72
CA LEU A 91 -4.01 3.73 -2.77
C LEU A 91 -4.00 2.56 -3.75
N GLY A 92 -5.04 1.72 -3.75
CA GLY A 92 -5.20 0.63 -4.73
C GLY A 92 -5.16 1.13 -6.18
N ARG A 93 -5.85 2.24 -6.49
CA ARG A 93 -5.80 2.87 -7.82
C ARG A 93 -4.37 3.30 -8.20
N MET A 94 -3.61 3.82 -7.24
CA MET A 94 -2.22 4.22 -7.44
C MET A 94 -1.30 3.03 -7.70
N TYR A 95 -1.53 1.87 -7.06
CA TYR A 95 -0.69 0.69 -7.24
C TYR A 95 -0.65 0.13 -8.66
N VAL A 96 -1.69 0.38 -9.44
CA VAL A 96 -1.76 -0.02 -10.87
C VAL A 96 -1.41 1.12 -11.82
N ALA A 97 -1.56 2.37 -11.39
CA ALA A 97 -1.34 3.55 -12.23
C ALA A 97 0.11 4.04 -12.22
N ASP A 98 0.87 3.73 -11.16
CA ASP A 98 2.27 4.14 -10.98
C ASP A 98 3.19 2.92 -11.10
N ASP A 99 4.17 3.02 -12.00
CA ASP A 99 5.07 1.91 -12.34
C ASP A 99 5.92 1.44 -11.16
N ALA A 100 6.31 2.34 -10.25
CA ALA A 100 7.11 1.96 -9.10
C ALA A 100 6.33 1.06 -8.13
N PHE A 101 5.07 1.42 -7.84
CA PHE A 101 4.22 0.59 -6.99
C PHE A 101 3.84 -0.72 -7.67
N ARG A 102 3.53 -0.65 -8.97
CA ARG A 102 3.21 -1.85 -9.75
C ARG A 102 4.37 -2.84 -9.72
N CYS A 103 5.59 -2.36 -9.95
CA CYS A 103 6.81 -3.17 -9.83
C CYS A 103 6.96 -3.82 -8.46
N HIS A 104 6.84 -3.06 -7.37
CA HIS A 104 6.97 -3.60 -6.01
C HIS A 104 6.04 -4.79 -5.76
N TYR A 105 4.75 -4.66 -6.09
CA TYR A 105 3.80 -5.74 -5.88
C TYR A 105 3.99 -6.88 -6.88
N ASP A 106 4.24 -6.59 -8.16
CA ASP A 106 4.37 -7.64 -9.18
C ASP A 106 5.69 -8.43 -9.03
N ASP A 107 6.73 -7.86 -8.41
CA ASP A 107 7.95 -8.56 -7.99
C ASP A 107 7.68 -9.66 -6.94
N ILE A 108 6.66 -9.46 -6.09
CA ILE A 108 6.24 -10.45 -5.08
C ILE A 108 5.50 -11.62 -5.74
N ALA A 109 4.58 -11.32 -6.66
CA ALA A 109 3.90 -12.28 -7.51
C ALA A 109 3.34 -11.59 -8.75
N PRO A 110 3.55 -12.13 -9.97
CA PRO A 110 3.04 -11.53 -11.19
C PRO A 110 1.52 -11.27 -11.12
N GLY A 111 1.12 -10.03 -11.36
CA GLY A 111 -0.29 -9.59 -11.32
C GLY A 111 -0.84 -9.26 -9.92
N LEU A 112 -0.01 -9.29 -8.88
CA LEU A 112 -0.44 -8.98 -7.51
C LEU A 112 -0.98 -7.55 -7.38
N SER A 113 -0.39 -6.56 -8.06
CA SER A 113 -0.87 -5.17 -8.03
C SER A 113 -2.35 -5.06 -8.44
N THR A 114 -2.70 -5.73 -9.55
CA THR A 114 -4.06 -5.78 -10.09
C THR A 114 -4.99 -6.59 -9.19
N TRP A 115 -4.53 -7.76 -8.74
CA TRP A 115 -5.28 -8.65 -7.85
C TRP A 115 -5.66 -7.94 -6.54
N LEU A 116 -4.68 -7.31 -5.89
CA LEU A 116 -4.87 -6.59 -4.64
C LEU A 116 -5.82 -5.41 -4.83
N THR A 117 -5.68 -4.66 -5.92
CA THR A 117 -6.60 -3.55 -6.24
C THR A 117 -8.06 -4.01 -6.35
N ILE A 118 -8.31 -5.18 -6.95
CA ILE A 118 -9.67 -5.74 -7.02
C ILE A 118 -10.17 -6.14 -5.63
N ALA A 119 -9.33 -6.81 -4.83
CA ALA A 119 -9.68 -7.23 -3.47
C ALA A 119 -9.97 -6.03 -2.54
N ILE A 120 -9.20 -4.95 -2.68
CA ILE A 120 -9.42 -3.68 -1.97
C ILE A 120 -10.80 -3.10 -2.32
N LYS A 121 -11.12 -3.01 -3.62
CA LYS A 121 -12.41 -2.50 -4.07
C LYS A 121 -13.56 -3.35 -3.55
N GLU A 122 -13.40 -4.67 -3.53
CA GLU A 122 -14.44 -5.56 -3.03
C GLU A 122 -14.62 -5.44 -1.51
N ASN A 123 -13.52 -5.34 -0.76
CA ASN A 123 -13.57 -5.09 0.68
C ASN A 123 -14.27 -3.75 0.99
N ALA A 124 -13.97 -2.69 0.24
CA ALA A 124 -14.66 -1.41 0.39
C ALA A 124 -16.17 -1.53 0.14
N ARG A 125 -16.60 -2.25 -0.91
CA ARG A 125 -18.02 -2.52 -1.17
C ARG A 125 -18.69 -3.27 -0.03
N HIS A 126 -18.01 -4.28 0.51
CA HIS A 126 -18.50 -5.05 1.65
C HIS A 126 -18.76 -4.17 2.88
N HIS A 127 -17.97 -3.11 3.05
CA HIS A 127 -18.10 -2.12 4.11
C HIS A 127 -18.95 -0.89 3.75
N GLY A 128 -19.73 -0.96 2.67
CA GLY A 128 -20.68 0.09 2.28
C GLY A 128 -20.06 1.30 1.58
N ILE A 129 -18.81 1.20 1.15
CA ILE A 129 -18.12 2.25 0.39
C ILE A 129 -18.16 1.92 -1.10
N ASP A 130 -18.65 2.86 -1.90
CA ASP A 130 -18.57 2.77 -3.36
C ASP A 130 -17.13 3.10 -3.83
N PRO A 131 -16.37 2.11 -4.35
CA PRO A 131 -14.99 2.33 -4.72
C PRO A 131 -14.83 3.28 -5.90
N ASP A 132 -15.88 3.60 -6.65
CA ASP A 132 -15.82 4.55 -7.76
C ASP A 132 -16.01 5.99 -7.27
N GLN A 133 -16.73 6.18 -6.17
CA GLN A 133 -16.95 7.47 -5.49
C GLN A 133 -15.95 7.78 -4.38
N ALA A 134 -15.00 6.88 -4.11
CA ALA A 134 -14.01 7.06 -3.05
C ALA A 134 -13.25 8.40 -3.20
N THR A 135 -13.23 9.19 -2.13
CA THR A 135 -12.50 10.47 -2.06
C THR A 135 -11.58 10.50 -0.86
N TRP A 136 -10.53 11.32 -0.92
CA TRP A 136 -9.60 11.50 0.21
C TRP A 136 -10.19 12.42 1.31
N GLY A 137 -11.44 12.88 1.16
CA GLY A 137 -12.05 13.94 1.98
C GLY A 137 -11.58 15.34 1.56
N ASP A 138 -11.37 16.24 2.54
CA ASP A 138 -11.09 17.69 2.43
C ASP A 138 -9.85 18.12 1.60
N LEU A 139 -9.21 17.21 0.87
CA LEU A 139 -8.06 17.51 0.03
C LEU A 139 -8.45 17.41 -1.44
N GLY A 140 -9.06 18.49 -1.93
CA GLY A 140 -9.08 18.79 -3.35
C GLY A 140 -7.65 18.88 -3.86
N LYS A 141 -7.26 17.92 -4.71
CA LYS A 141 -6.03 17.89 -5.53
C LYS A 141 -4.76 17.40 -4.80
N MET A 142 -4.71 16.13 -4.42
CA MET A 142 -3.45 15.40 -4.57
C MET A 142 -3.27 15.05 -6.05
N THR A 143 -2.53 15.88 -6.79
CA THR A 143 -2.04 15.48 -8.11
C THR A 143 -0.97 14.43 -7.89
N ASN A 144 -1.28 13.18 -8.24
CA ASN A 144 -0.31 12.10 -8.22
C ASN A 144 0.66 12.27 -9.39
N GLY A 145 1.79 12.96 -9.18
CA GLY A 145 2.94 12.83 -10.08
C GLY A 145 3.51 11.41 -10.03
N PRO A 146 4.33 10.96 -10.99
CA PRO A 146 4.97 9.64 -10.87
C PRO A 146 5.92 9.61 -9.66
N LEU A 147 5.90 8.53 -8.87
CA LEU A 147 7.02 8.20 -7.99
C LEU A 147 8.15 7.69 -8.89
N ASN A 148 9.25 8.45 -8.96
CA ASN A 148 10.39 8.09 -9.80
C ASN A 148 11.32 7.11 -9.06
N TRP A 149 10.74 6.03 -8.53
CA TRP A 149 11.50 4.97 -7.88
C TRP A 149 11.85 3.89 -8.91
N PRO A 150 13.13 3.53 -9.06
CA PRO A 150 13.50 2.47 -10.00
C PRO A 150 12.84 1.16 -9.56
N CYS A 151 12.16 0.51 -10.51
CA CYS A 151 11.83 -0.91 -10.41
C CYS A 151 13.10 -1.66 -9.99
N SER A 152 13.01 -2.65 -9.09
CA SER A 152 14.17 -3.52 -8.87
C SER A 152 14.55 -4.06 -10.24
N ASP A 153 15.78 -3.83 -10.70
CA ASP A 153 16.24 -4.42 -11.95
C ASP A 153 15.95 -5.91 -11.84
N ALA A 154 15.04 -6.39 -12.70
CA ALA A 154 14.71 -7.79 -12.83
C ALA A 154 16.03 -8.54 -12.79
N LYS A 155 16.18 -9.49 -11.85
CA LYS A 155 17.40 -10.28 -11.70
C LYS A 155 17.69 -11.00 -13.02
N THR A 156 18.38 -10.34 -13.94
CA THR A 156 19.12 -10.96 -15.02
C THR A 156 20.34 -11.58 -14.36
N GLY A 157 20.22 -12.85 -14.02
CA GLY A 157 21.27 -13.64 -13.41
C GLY A 157 21.09 -15.09 -13.78
N THR A 158 21.60 -15.40 -14.98
CA THR A 158 21.96 -16.67 -15.61
C THR A 158 22.14 -17.87 -14.67
#